data_AF-A0A0Q9ZGD7-F1
#
_entry.id   AF-A0A0Q9ZGD7-F1
#
_cell.length_a   1.000
_cell.length_b   1.000
_cell.length_c   1.000
_cell.angle_alpha   90.00
_cell.angle_beta   90.00
_cell.angle_gamma   90.00
#
_symmetry.space_group_name_H-M   'P 1'
#
loop_
_entity.id
_entity.type
_entity.pdbx_description
1 polymer ?
#
loop_
_entity_poly.entity_id
_entity_poly.type
_entity_poly.pdbx_seq_one_letter_code
_entity_poly.pdbx_strand_id
1 'polypeptide(L)'
;MIFIFSGFTKITGYAATQGYMESMGVPGMLLPLVIAVELFGGLAILFGFKARFVAILLVGFNIISALLFHQFWIDESQMNPFMKNIAMAGGFLMIFAHGAGAYSIDNNNHRRI
;
A
#
# COMPACT_ATOMS: atom_id res chain seq x y z
N MET A 1 -5.22 1.62 -7.29
CA MET A 1 -4.64 2.63 -8.22
C MET A 1 -3.68 3.58 -7.51
N ILE A 2 -4.02 4.07 -6.32
CA ILE A 2 -3.16 4.97 -5.53
C ILE A 2 -1.72 4.42 -5.38
N PHE A 3 -1.57 3.13 -5.07
CA PHE A 3 -0.25 2.49 -4.93
C PHE A 3 0.59 2.50 -6.21
N ILE A 4 -0.03 2.27 -7.36
CA ILE A 4 0.68 2.28 -8.65
C ILE A 4 1.22 3.68 -8.93
N PHE A 5 0.38 4.70 -8.74
CA PHE A 5 0.78 6.09 -8.92
C PHE A 5 1.85 6.49 -7.90
N SER A 6 1.67 6.14 -6.63
CA SER A 6 2.63 6.37 -5.54
C SER A 6 4.01 5.79 -5.87
N GLY A 7 4.07 4.51 -6.26
CA GLY A 7 5.33 3.86 -6.62
C GLY A 7 6.00 4.50 -7.83
N PHE A 8 5.24 4.90 -8.86
CA PHE A 8 5.77 5.63 -10.00
C PHE A 8 6.37 6.98 -9.61
N THR A 9 5.67 7.76 -8.78
CA THR A 9 6.19 9.05 -8.29
C THR A 9 7.46 8.90 -7.43
N LYS A 10 7.62 7.79 -6.72
CA LYS A 10 8.85 7.49 -5.98
C LYS A 10 10.02 7.11 -6.88
N ILE A 11 9.76 6.55 -8.07
CA ILE A 11 10.82 6.30 -9.08
C ILE A 11 11.31 7.62 -9.65
N THR A 12 10.40 8.52 -10.03
CA THR A 12 10.78 9.82 -10.61
C THR A 12 11.34 10.80 -9.57
N GLY A 13 10.88 10.69 -8.32
CA GLY A 13 11.32 11.49 -7.16
C GLY A 13 12.24 10.72 -6.20
N TYR A 14 13.08 9.82 -6.70
CA TYR A 14 13.82 8.86 -5.86
C TYR A 14 14.67 9.54 -4.78
N ALA A 15 15.53 10.49 -5.15
CA ALA A 15 16.42 11.16 -4.20
C ALA A 15 15.66 11.92 -3.12
N ALA A 16 14.58 12.62 -3.49
CA ALA A 16 13.74 13.35 -2.54
C ALA A 16 13.03 12.40 -1.56
N THR A 17 12.50 11.28 -2.08
CA THR A 17 11.84 10.27 -1.24
C THR A 17 12.83 9.60 -0.29
N GLN A 18 14.04 9.28 -0.77
CA GLN A 18 15.09 8.68 0.04
C GLN A 18 15.48 9.60 1.20
N GLY A 19 15.73 10.89 0.91
CA GLY A 19 16.04 11.88 1.95
C GLY A 19 14.92 12.05 2.97
N TYR A 20 13.66 12.01 2.51
CA TYR A 20 12.50 12.05 3.41
C TYR A 20 12.43 10.81 4.32
N MET A 21 12.66 9.61 3.78
CA MET A 21 12.72 8.37 4.58
C MET A 21 13.80 8.46 5.66
N GLU A 22 15.00 8.91 5.29
CA GLU A 22 16.12 9.07 6.22
C GLU A 22 15.83 10.11 7.30
N SER A 23 15.15 11.23 6.97
CA SER A 23 14.72 12.23 7.95
C SER A 23 13.72 11.70 8.98
N MET A 24 12.96 10.66 8.61
CA MET A 24 11.99 9.98 9.49
C MET A 24 12.61 8.78 10.21
N GLY A 25 13.93 8.58 10.11
CA GLY A 25 14.65 7.47 10.75
C GLY A 25 14.51 6.13 10.03
N VAL A 26 13.97 6.11 8.80
CA VAL A 26 13.83 4.91 7.98
C VAL A 26 15.02 4.82 7.01
N PRO A 27 15.78 3.72 7.00
CA PRO A 27 16.91 3.58 6.08
C PRO A 27 16.51 3.75 4.61
N GLY A 28 17.15 4.69 3.91
CA GLY A 28 16.89 4.98 2.50
C GLY A 28 17.07 3.77 1.56
N MET A 29 17.90 2.80 1.97
CA MET A 29 18.10 1.53 1.24
C MET A 29 16.83 0.67 1.12
N LEU A 30 15.79 0.94 1.93
CA LEU A 30 14.50 0.27 1.85
C LEU A 30 13.60 0.84 0.75
N LEU A 31 13.94 1.99 0.16
CA LEU A 31 13.12 2.64 -0.86
C LEU A 31 12.80 1.73 -2.07
N PRO A 32 13.74 0.95 -2.64
CA PRO A 32 13.42 0.02 -3.71
C PRO A 32 12.38 -1.04 -3.30
N LEU A 33 12.44 -1.51 -2.05
CA LEU A 33 11.45 -2.45 -1.51
C LEU A 33 10.08 -1.81 -1.38
N VAL A 34 10.01 -0.56 -0.90
CA VAL A 34 8.77 0.23 -0.82
C VAL A 34 8.16 0.40 -2.22
N ILE A 35 8.95 0.81 -3.20
CA ILE A 35 8.52 0.97 -4.60
C ILE A 35 7.98 -0.36 -5.15
N ALA A 36 8.69 -1.46 -4.91
CA ALA A 36 8.27 -2.78 -5.35
C ALA A 36 6.93 -3.18 -4.73
N VAL A 37 6.75 -3.00 -3.42
CA VAL A 37 5.50 -3.29 -2.72
C VAL A 37 4.33 -2.45 -3.28
N GLU A 38 4.54 -1.15 -3.50
CA GLU A 38 3.50 -0.27 -4.02
C GLU A 38 3.13 -0.59 -5.48
N LEU A 39 4.12 -0.76 -6.37
CA LEU A 39 3.87 -1.05 -7.78
C LEU A 39 3.31 -2.45 -7.96
N PHE A 40 4.03 -3.48 -7.52
CA PHE A 40 3.59 -4.86 -7.72
C PHE A 40 2.36 -5.18 -6.89
N GLY A 41 2.26 -4.68 -5.66
CA GLY A 41 1.05 -4.85 -4.86
C GLY A 41 -0.16 -4.14 -5.47
N GLY A 42 0.02 -2.91 -5.95
CA GLY A 42 -1.03 -2.16 -6.64
C GLY A 42 -1.51 -2.85 -7.93
N LEU A 43 -0.58 -3.38 -8.72
CA LEU A 43 -0.89 -4.13 -9.95
C LEU A 43 -1.55 -5.48 -9.65
N ALA A 44 -1.07 -6.20 -8.64
CA ALA A 44 -1.62 -7.50 -8.27
C ALA A 44 -3.06 -7.36 -7.74
N ILE A 45 -3.38 -6.31 -6.99
CA ILE A 45 -4.78 -6.00 -6.62
C ILE A 45 -5.60 -5.59 -7.85
N LEU A 46 -5.05 -4.77 -8.75
CA LEU A 46 -5.77 -4.33 -9.96
C LEU A 46 -6.20 -5.51 -10.82
N PHE A 47 -5.29 -6.44 -11.08
CA PHE A 47 -5.54 -7.61 -11.89
C PHE A 47 -6.14 -8.77 -11.07
N GLY A 48 -6.28 -8.61 -9.76
CA GLY A 48 -6.81 -9.63 -8.86
C GLY A 48 -5.89 -10.83 -8.62
N PHE A 49 -4.63 -10.78 -9.05
CA PHE A 49 -3.66 -11.87 -8.86
C PHE A 49 -3.22 -11.99 -7.39
N LYS A 50 -3.42 -13.17 -6.78
CA LYS A 50 -3.17 -13.45 -5.36
C LYS A 50 -3.74 -12.38 -4.42
N ALA A 51 -4.91 -11.83 -4.76
CA ALA A 51 -5.40 -10.61 -4.16
C ALA A 51 -5.56 -10.66 -2.64
N ARG A 52 -5.90 -11.83 -2.05
CA ARG A 52 -5.97 -11.98 -0.59
C ARG A 52 -4.61 -11.80 0.07
N PHE A 53 -3.57 -12.47 -0.43
CA PHE A 53 -2.22 -12.36 0.12
C PHE A 53 -1.63 -10.97 -0.08
N VAL A 54 -1.88 -10.36 -1.25
CA VAL A 54 -1.42 -9.00 -1.52
C VAL A 54 -2.18 -7.99 -0.67
N ALA A 55 -3.47 -8.18 -0.45
CA ALA A 55 -4.27 -7.31 0.39
C ALA A 55 -3.76 -7.28 1.83
N ILE A 56 -3.47 -8.44 2.44
CA ILE A 56 -2.96 -8.45 3.82
C ILE A 56 -1.58 -7.79 3.93
N LEU A 57 -0.72 -7.97 2.92
CA LEU A 57 0.57 -7.28 2.84
C LEU A 57 0.37 -5.76 2.77
N LEU A 58 -0.54 -5.29 1.91
CA LEU A 58 -0.84 -3.87 1.77
C LEU A 58 -1.53 -3.27 3.00
N VAL A 59 -2.31 -4.05 3.77
CA VAL A 59 -2.83 -3.63 5.09
C VAL A 59 -1.67 -3.29 6.01
N GLY A 60 -0.73 -4.24 6.19
CA GLY A 60 0.44 -4.02 7.04
C GLY A 60 1.27 -2.82 6.57
N PHE A 61 1.51 -2.72 5.27
CA PHE A 61 2.22 -1.59 4.67
C PHE A 61 1.56 -0.24 4.97
N ASN A 62 0.24 -0.14 4.83
CA ASN A 62 -0.48 1.11 5.10
C ASN A 62 -0.43 1.51 6.58
N ILE A 63 -0.60 0.56 7.48
CA ILE A 63 -0.56 0.82 8.93
C ILE A 63 0.84 1.30 9.32
N ILE A 64 1.88 0.59 8.88
CA ILE A 64 3.27 0.97 9.15
C ILE A 64 3.57 2.36 8.55
N SER A 65 3.16 2.61 7.31
CA SER A 65 3.36 3.89 6.64
C SER A 65 2.65 5.04 7.38
N ALA A 66 1.42 4.83 7.84
CA ALA A 66 0.67 5.82 8.63
C ALA A 66 1.39 6.17 9.94
N LEU A 67 1.86 5.15 10.68
CA LEU A 67 2.52 5.33 11.97
C LEU A 67 3.92 5.96 11.87
N LEU A 68 4.63 5.73 10.76
CA LEU A 68 5.97 6.28 10.54
C LEU A 68 5.94 7.66 9.90
N PHE A 69 5.14 7.88 8.85
CA PHE A 69 5.22 9.07 8.01
C PHE A 69 4.12 10.10 8.29
N HIS A 70 3.03 9.72 8.95
CA HIS A 70 1.85 10.58 9.11
C HIS A 70 1.42 10.69 10.57
N GLN A 71 2.37 11.04 11.43
CA GLN A 71 2.19 11.17 12.87
C GLN A 71 1.37 12.41 13.23
N PHE A 72 0.05 12.31 13.10
CA PHE A 72 -0.89 13.43 13.31
C PHE A 72 -0.83 14.03 14.72
N TRP A 73 -0.32 13.28 15.69
CA TRP A 73 -0.12 13.72 17.08
C TRP A 73 1.13 14.60 17.26
N ILE A 74 2.02 14.66 16.26
CA ILE A 74 3.15 15.60 16.22
C ILE A 74 2.82 16.80 15.33
N ASP A 75 2.20 16.53 14.18
CA ASP A 75 1.81 17.55 13.20
C ASP A 75 0.37 17.27 12.74
N GLU A 76 -0.57 18.12 13.16
CA GLU A 76 -2.00 17.96 12.84
C GLU A 76 -2.28 17.92 11.32
N SER A 77 -1.42 18.52 10.49
CA SER A 77 -1.56 18.47 9.03
C SER A 77 -1.46 17.03 8.48
N GLN A 78 -0.89 16.11 9.26
CA GLN A 78 -0.77 14.70 8.92
C GLN A 78 -2.04 13.88 9.20
N MET A 79 -3.08 14.46 9.80
CA MET A 79 -4.35 13.76 10.07
C MET A 79 -4.99 13.17 8.80
N ASN A 80 -5.05 13.96 7.72
CA ASN A 80 -5.67 13.52 6.48
C ASN A 80 -4.84 12.40 5.77
N PRO A 81 -3.51 12.54 5.61
CA PRO A 81 -2.67 11.42 5.15
C PRO A 81 -2.75 10.16 6.00
N PHE A 82 -2.81 10.30 7.33
CA PHE A 82 -2.96 9.18 8.26
C PHE A 82 -4.28 8.44 8.02
N MET A 83 -5.40 9.16 8.06
CA MET A 83 -6.73 8.59 7.85
C MET A 83 -6.88 7.97 6.46
N LYS A 84 -6.24 8.55 5.44
CA LYS A 84 -6.18 7.95 4.09
C LYS A 84 -5.56 6.55 4.13
N ASN A 85 -4.43 6.36 4.81
CA ASN A 85 -3.78 5.05 4.91
C ASN A 85 -4.63 4.05 5.73
N ILE A 86 -5.27 4.50 6.82
CA ILE A 86 -6.18 3.64 7.61
C ILE A 86 -7.40 3.22 6.78
N ALA A 87 -8.01 4.14 6.03
CA ALA A 87 -9.12 3.84 5.15
C ALA A 87 -8.72 2.86 4.03
N MET A 88 -7.54 3.03 3.44
CA MET A 88 -7.01 2.08 2.46
C MET A 88 -6.77 0.70 3.06
N ALA A 89 -6.22 0.62 4.28
CA ALA A 89 -6.09 -0.65 5.01
C ALA A 89 -7.45 -1.33 5.21
N GLY A 90 -8.49 -0.58 5.62
CA GLY A 90 -9.87 -1.09 5.71
C GLY A 90 -10.39 -1.62 4.37
N GLY A 91 -10.15 -0.90 3.27
CA GLY A 91 -10.50 -1.34 1.93
C GLY A 91 -9.81 -2.66 1.52
N PHE A 92 -8.53 -2.83 1.88
CA PHE A 92 -7.82 -4.09 1.62
C PHE A 92 -8.30 -5.24 2.51
N LEU A 93 -8.67 -4.99 3.77
CA LEU A 93 -9.30 -6.01 4.61
C LEU A 93 -10.62 -6.53 4.00
N MET A 94 -11.39 -5.65 3.35
CA MET A 94 -12.58 -6.07 2.61
C MET A 94 -12.25 -7.00 1.44
N ILE A 95 -11.19 -6.70 0.68
CA ILE A 95 -10.69 -7.58 -0.41
C ILE A 95 -10.18 -8.90 0.15
N PHE A 96 -9.51 -8.89 1.31
CA PHE A 96 -9.07 -10.11 1.98
C PHE A 96 -10.27 -11.01 2.35
N ALA A 97 -11.30 -10.43 2.98
CA ALA A 97 -12.51 -11.15 3.38
C ALA A 97 -13.29 -11.69 2.16
N HIS A 98 -13.60 -10.83 1.19
CA HIS A 98 -14.53 -11.14 0.09
C HIS A 98 -13.86 -11.66 -1.19
N GLY A 99 -12.54 -11.55 -1.31
CA GLY A 99 -11.79 -11.86 -2.54
C GLY A 99 -11.81 -10.72 -3.57
N ALA A 100 -11.11 -10.90 -4.69
CA ALA A 100 -10.93 -9.88 -5.74
C ALA A 100 -12.12 -9.71 -6.72
N GLY A 101 -13.23 -10.39 -6.48
CA GLY A 101 -14.44 -10.28 -7.31
C GLY A 101 -14.39 -11.05 -8.64
N ALA A 102 -15.50 -10.98 -9.39
CA ALA A 102 -15.77 -11.83 -10.56
C ALA A 102 -14.83 -11.60 -11.77
N TYR A 103 -14.20 -10.43 -11.86
CA TYR A 103 -13.28 -10.07 -12.95
C TYR A 103 -11.80 -10.27 -12.60
N SER A 104 -11.50 -10.93 -11.48
CA SER A 104 -10.14 -11.24 -11.05
C SER A 104 -9.47 -12.28 -11.95
N ILE A 105 -8.16 -12.15 -12.22
CA ILE A 105 -7.36 -13.20 -12.87
C ILE A 105 -7.28 -14.47 -12.01
N ASP A 106 -7.35 -14.35 -10.67
CA ASP A 106 -7.43 -15.48 -9.76
C ASP A 106 -8.83 -16.13 -9.72
N ASN A 107 -9.77 -15.71 -10.58
CA ASN A 107 -11.10 -16.30 -10.66
C ASN A 107 -11.08 -17.68 -11.36
N ASN A 108 -10.26 -18.59 -10.85
CA ASN A 108 -10.45 -20.02 -11.04
C ASN A 108 -11.50 -20.51 -10.02
N ASN A 109 -12.77 -20.26 -10.34
CA ASN A 109 -13.89 -21.13 -10.02
C ASN A 109 -14.06 -21.60 -8.55
N HIS A 110 -14.00 -20.69 -7.56
CA HIS A 110 -14.49 -21.00 -6.22
C HIS A 110 -16.01 -20.85 -6.10
N ARG A 111 -16.75 -21.64 -6.89
CA ARG A 111 -18.04 -22.19 -6.43
C ARG A 111 -17.72 -23.26 -5.40
N ARG A 112 -17.67 -22.88 -4.12
CA ARG A 112 -17.84 -23.74 -2.93
C ARG A 112 -17.51 -22.91 -1.69
N ILE A 113 -18.54 -22.30 -1.12
CA ILE A 113 -19.15 -22.70 0.16
C ILE A 113 -20.58 -22.17 0.18
#